data_AF-A0A2S9F522-F1
#
_entry.id   AF-A0A2S9F522-F1
#
_cell.length_a   1.000
_cell.length_b   1.000
_cell.length_c   1.000
_cell.angle_alpha   90.00
_cell.angle_beta   90.00
_cell.angle_gamma   90.00
#
_symmetry.space_group_name_H-M   'P 1'
#
loop_
_entity.id
_entity.type
_entity.pdbx_description
1 polymer ?
#
loop_
_entity_poly.entity_id
_entity_poly.type
_entity_poly.pdbx_seq_one_letter_code
_entity_poly.pdbx_strand_id
1 'polypeptide(L)'
;MSEQTVYGAVAETSESASRARVKVRTHHLHKWKAEGHKWAMLTAYDYSTAAVFDAAEIPVLLVGDSAANVVYGYDTTVPVTLDELIPLVRGVVRGAPHALVIADLPFGSYEAGPQQALATATRMLKETGAHAVKLEGGERVADQIATISAA
;
A
#
# COMPACT_ATOMS: atom_id res chain seq x y z
N MET A 1 10.71 13.82 -52.34
CA MET A 1 9.52 14.39 -51.66
C MET A 1 9.49 13.78 -50.28
N SER A 2 9.52 14.62 -49.26
CA SER A 2 9.92 14.34 -47.87
C SER A 2 9.07 13.30 -47.15
N GLU A 3 9.71 12.31 -46.53
CA GLU A 3 9.14 11.55 -45.42
C GLU A 3 9.10 12.49 -44.20
N GLN A 4 7.92 12.98 -43.85
CA GLN A 4 7.69 13.70 -42.61
C GLN A 4 7.54 12.68 -41.47
N THR A 5 8.53 12.62 -40.59
CA THR A 5 8.38 11.97 -39.28
C THR A 5 7.38 12.78 -38.46
N VAL A 6 6.32 12.12 -37.98
CA VAL A 6 5.28 12.74 -37.15
C VAL A 6 5.89 13.27 -35.85
N TYR A 7 5.60 14.53 -35.52
CA TYR A 7 5.99 15.15 -34.24
C TYR A 7 5.31 14.39 -33.10
N GLY A 8 6.10 13.68 -32.28
CA GLY A 8 5.61 12.83 -31.20
C GLY A 8 5.95 11.33 -31.34
N ALA A 9 6.61 10.91 -32.41
CA ALA A 9 7.18 9.57 -32.48
C ALA A 9 8.35 9.45 -31.50
N VAL A 10 8.10 8.87 -30.32
CA VAL A 10 9.14 8.47 -29.39
C VAL A 10 9.95 7.38 -30.10
N ALA A 11 11.23 7.64 -30.34
CA ALA A 11 12.15 6.59 -30.76
C ALA A 11 12.12 5.50 -29.69
N GLU A 12 11.74 4.28 -30.07
CA GLU A 12 11.87 3.12 -29.19
C GLU A 12 13.36 2.95 -28.86
N THR A 13 13.78 3.49 -27.73
CA THR A 13 15.06 3.14 -27.13
C THR A 13 14.92 1.73 -26.59
N SER A 14 15.24 0.76 -27.44
CA SER A 14 15.41 -0.65 -27.10
C SER A 14 16.66 -0.82 -26.23
N GLU A 15 16.61 -0.43 -24.96
CA GLU A 15 17.69 -0.77 -24.02
C GLU A 15 17.22 -0.77 -22.56
N SER A 16 16.39 -1.76 -22.24
CA SER A 16 16.36 -2.35 -20.92
C SER A 16 15.96 -3.80 -21.09
N ALA A 17 16.94 -4.70 -21.06
CA ALA A 17 16.65 -6.11 -20.88
C ALA A 17 15.80 -6.21 -19.61
N SER A 18 14.51 -6.58 -19.76
CA SER A 18 13.53 -6.51 -18.68
C SER A 18 13.96 -7.43 -17.55
N ARG A 19 14.67 -6.89 -16.56
CA ARG A 19 14.93 -7.61 -15.33
C ARG A 19 13.57 -7.78 -14.69
N ALA A 20 13.14 -9.02 -14.49
CA ALA A 20 11.86 -9.30 -13.86
C ALA A 20 11.78 -8.51 -12.54
N ARG A 21 10.82 -7.58 -12.46
CA ARG A 21 10.69 -6.72 -11.28
C ARG A 21 10.32 -7.59 -10.09
N VAL A 22 11.10 -7.46 -9.01
CA VAL A 22 10.91 -8.26 -7.81
C VAL A 22 9.80 -7.65 -6.97
N LYS A 23 8.86 -8.49 -6.53
CA LYS A 23 7.81 -8.05 -5.59
C LYS A 23 8.42 -7.69 -4.24
N VAL A 24 8.16 -6.48 -3.75
CA VAL A 24 8.69 -5.98 -2.48
C VAL A 24 8.04 -6.71 -1.31
N ARG A 25 8.86 -7.05 -0.31
CA ARG A 25 8.51 -7.80 0.89
C ARG A 25 9.14 -7.13 2.10
N THR A 26 8.64 -7.44 3.30
CA THR A 26 9.13 -6.86 4.57
C THR A 26 10.63 -7.05 4.77
N HIS A 27 11.20 -8.20 4.40
CA HIS A 27 12.64 -8.43 4.51
C HIS A 27 13.49 -7.55 3.59
N HIS A 28 12.96 -7.07 2.45
CA HIS A 28 13.66 -6.09 1.61
C HIS A 28 13.79 -4.75 2.33
N LEU A 29 12.75 -4.31 3.05
CA LEU A 29 12.80 -3.08 3.84
C LEU A 29 13.85 -3.18 4.97
N HIS A 30 13.90 -4.33 5.65
CA HIS A 30 14.93 -4.59 6.67
C HIS A 30 16.35 -4.54 6.07
N LYS A 31 16.55 -5.19 4.92
CA LYS A 31 17.82 -5.17 4.19
C LYS A 31 18.22 -3.76 3.78
N TRP A 32 17.32 -3.00 3.15
CA TRP A 32 17.58 -1.63 2.74
C TRP A 32 17.94 -0.72 3.91
N LYS A 33 17.34 -0.93 5.09
CA LYS A 33 17.71 -0.21 6.30
C LYS A 33 19.16 -0.49 6.69
N ALA A 34 19.56 -1.77 6.70
CA ALA A 34 20.92 -2.18 7.05
C ALA A 34 21.96 -1.63 6.04
N GLU A 35 21.57 -1.47 4.79
CA GLU A 35 22.41 -0.93 3.70
C GLU A 35 22.40 0.61 3.62
N GLY A 36 21.60 1.29 4.44
CA GLY A 36 21.43 2.74 4.37
C GLY A 36 20.68 3.23 3.12
N HIS A 37 20.01 2.32 2.40
CA HIS A 37 19.18 2.66 1.25
C HIS A 37 17.86 3.29 1.72
N LYS A 38 17.59 4.52 1.31
CA LYS A 38 16.32 5.20 1.57
C LYS A 38 15.30 4.78 0.51
N TRP A 39 14.13 4.32 0.94
CA TRP A 39 13.02 3.99 0.04
C TRP A 39 11.86 4.97 0.19
N ALA A 40 11.08 5.13 -0.88
CA ALA A 40 9.85 5.91 -0.89
C ALA A 40 8.65 5.05 -0.46
N MET A 41 7.66 5.69 0.17
CA MET A 41 6.33 5.14 0.41
C MET A 41 5.32 6.23 0.09
N LEU A 42 4.28 5.90 -0.67
CA LEU A 42 3.19 6.82 -1.01
C LEU A 42 1.85 6.24 -0.65
N THR A 43 0.88 7.09 -0.35
CA THR A 43 -0.50 6.65 -0.19
C THR A 43 -1.15 6.41 -1.55
N ALA A 44 -2.03 5.41 -1.64
CA ALA A 44 -2.81 5.11 -2.84
C ALA A 44 -4.18 4.57 -2.44
N TYR A 45 -5.22 4.90 -3.21
CA TYR A 45 -6.61 4.58 -2.84
C TYR A 45 -7.43 3.96 -3.98
N ASP A 46 -6.85 3.85 -5.17
CA ASP A 46 -7.52 3.29 -6.34
C ASP A 46 -6.53 2.52 -7.23
N TYR A 47 -7.10 1.74 -8.16
CA TYR A 47 -6.35 0.91 -9.09
C TYR A 47 -5.41 1.71 -10.01
N SER A 48 -5.90 2.82 -10.57
CA SER A 48 -5.19 3.58 -11.60
C SER A 48 -3.98 4.28 -10.99
N THR A 49 -4.16 4.93 -9.84
CA THR A 49 -3.07 5.55 -9.07
C THR A 49 -2.02 4.51 -8.67
N ALA A 50 -2.46 3.34 -8.17
CA ALA A 50 -1.55 2.26 -7.80
C ALA A 50 -0.74 1.73 -9.00
N ALA A 51 -1.37 1.60 -10.18
CA ALA A 51 -0.68 1.17 -11.40
C ALA A 51 0.38 2.17 -11.85
N VAL A 52 0.09 3.47 -11.76
CA VAL A 52 1.08 4.54 -12.05
C VAL A 52 2.25 4.48 -11.07
N PHE A 53 1.99 4.34 -9.78
CA PHE A 53 3.05 4.24 -8.77
C PHE A 53 3.86 2.95 -8.86
N ASP A 54 3.22 1.83 -9.19
CA ASP A 54 3.93 0.58 -9.41
C ASP A 54 4.85 0.69 -10.63
N ALA A 55 4.38 1.28 -11.74
CA ALA A 55 5.22 1.55 -12.92
C ALA A 55 6.37 2.53 -12.63
N ALA A 56 6.17 3.49 -11.73
CA ALA A 56 7.20 4.40 -11.23
C ALA A 56 8.11 3.78 -10.16
N GLU A 57 7.97 2.48 -9.90
CA GLU A 57 8.78 1.71 -8.95
C GLU A 57 8.73 2.17 -7.49
N ILE A 58 7.60 2.73 -7.07
CA ILE A 58 7.35 3.02 -5.65
C ILE A 58 7.25 1.69 -4.89
N PRO A 59 8.16 1.39 -3.95
CA PRO A 59 8.29 0.04 -3.41
C PRO A 59 7.24 -0.32 -2.37
N VAL A 60 6.60 0.69 -1.74
CA VAL A 60 5.59 0.50 -0.70
C VAL A 60 4.43 1.45 -0.95
N LEU A 61 3.21 0.91 -0.94
CA LEU A 61 1.99 1.68 -1.04
C LEU A 61 1.16 1.52 0.23
N LEU A 62 0.64 2.64 0.72
CA LEU A 62 -0.21 2.68 1.90
C LEU A 62 -1.65 3.03 1.51
N VAL A 63 -2.59 2.15 1.81
CA VAL A 63 -4.01 2.46 1.77
C VAL A 63 -4.40 2.96 3.15
N GLY A 64 -4.17 4.25 3.34
CA GLY A 64 -4.29 4.91 4.63
C GLY A 64 -5.71 5.35 4.98
N ASP A 65 -5.99 5.50 6.27
CA ASP A 65 -7.22 6.12 6.77
C ASP A 65 -7.36 7.61 6.36
N SER A 66 -6.25 8.25 5.97
CA SER A 66 -6.21 9.51 5.20
C SER A 66 -7.15 9.56 3.99
N ALA A 67 -7.58 8.40 3.45
CA ALA A 67 -8.68 8.31 2.48
C ALA A 67 -9.95 9.02 2.96
N ALA A 68 -10.20 9.05 4.27
CA ALA A 68 -11.27 9.82 4.90
C ALA A 68 -11.34 11.25 4.36
N ASN A 69 -10.19 11.93 4.34
CA ASN A 69 -10.11 13.31 3.90
C ASN A 69 -10.09 13.43 2.37
N VAL A 70 -9.17 12.70 1.71
CA VAL A 70 -8.86 12.95 0.30
C VAL A 70 -9.74 12.19 -0.69
N VAL A 71 -10.45 11.15 -0.22
CA VAL A 71 -11.39 10.36 -1.03
C VAL A 71 -12.82 10.69 -0.63
N TYR A 72 -13.12 10.68 0.67
CA TYR A 72 -14.51 10.80 1.16
C TYR A 72 -14.89 12.23 1.61
N GLY A 73 -13.93 13.15 1.72
CA GLY A 73 -14.20 14.54 2.11
C GLY A 73 -14.60 14.71 3.57
N TYR A 74 -14.28 13.74 4.44
CA TYR A 74 -14.43 13.89 5.89
C TYR A 74 -13.41 14.90 6.44
N ASP A 75 -13.79 15.60 7.51
CA ASP A 75 -12.92 16.58 8.17
C ASP A 75 -11.79 15.93 8.99
N THR A 76 -11.99 14.68 9.41
CA THR A 76 -11.03 13.90 10.21
C THR A 76 -11.02 12.45 9.76
N THR A 77 -10.06 11.64 10.23
CA THR A 77 -10.01 10.20 9.92
C THR A 77 -10.89 9.34 10.81
N VAL A 78 -11.46 9.90 11.89
CA VAL A 78 -12.31 9.18 12.85
C VAL A 78 -13.52 8.46 12.21
N PRO A 79 -14.24 9.04 11.22
CA PRO A 79 -15.44 8.42 10.68
C PRO A 79 -15.21 7.23 9.74
N VAL A 80 -14.00 7.09 9.16
CA VAL A 80 -13.77 6.09 8.12
C VAL A 80 -13.85 4.68 8.69
N THR A 81 -14.60 3.83 8.00
CA THR A 81 -14.86 2.46 8.42
C THR A 81 -13.96 1.45 7.70
N LEU A 82 -13.87 0.25 8.26
CA LEU A 82 -13.19 -0.86 7.60
C LEU A 82 -13.84 -1.19 6.24
N ASP A 83 -15.17 -1.06 6.16
CA ASP A 83 -15.95 -1.33 4.95
C ASP A 83 -15.71 -0.30 3.84
N GLU A 84 -15.38 0.93 4.19
CA GLU A 84 -14.96 1.97 3.24
C GLU A 84 -13.53 1.75 2.74
N LEU A 85 -12.62 1.21 3.56
CA LEU A 85 -11.23 0.97 3.15
C LEU A 85 -11.06 -0.31 2.31
N ILE A 86 -11.70 -1.41 2.69
CA ILE A 86 -11.61 -2.71 1.99
C ILE A 86 -11.73 -2.62 0.45
N PRO A 87 -12.73 -1.93 -0.14
CA PRO A 87 -12.83 -1.80 -1.60
C PRO A 87 -11.65 -1.04 -2.22
N LEU A 88 -11.15 0.00 -1.56
CA LEU A 88 -9.98 0.77 -2.01
C LEU A 88 -8.72 -0.11 -2.01
N VAL A 89 -8.52 -0.87 -0.92
CA VAL A 89 -7.37 -1.78 -0.80
C VAL A 89 -7.37 -2.83 -1.92
N ARG A 90 -8.53 -3.43 -2.22
CA ARG A 90 -8.65 -4.35 -3.36
C ARG A 90 -8.24 -3.72 -4.69
N GLY A 91 -8.60 -2.46 -4.92
CA GLY A 91 -8.20 -1.70 -6.10
C GLY A 91 -6.69 -1.56 -6.18
N VAL A 92 -6.06 -1.13 -5.08
CA VAL A 92 -4.61 -0.90 -5.00
C VAL A 92 -3.82 -2.20 -5.15
N VAL A 93 -4.24 -3.30 -4.50
CA VAL A 93 -3.59 -4.60 -4.63
C VAL A 93 -3.58 -5.11 -6.07
N ARG A 94 -4.66 -4.87 -6.82
CA ARG A 94 -4.75 -5.23 -8.25
C ARG A 94 -3.88 -4.32 -9.12
N GLY A 95 -3.74 -3.05 -8.75
CA GLY A 95 -2.96 -2.06 -9.50
C GLY A 95 -1.45 -2.16 -9.27
N ALA A 96 -1.01 -2.69 -8.13
CA ALA A 96 0.41 -2.73 -7.74
C ALA A 96 0.93 -4.16 -7.56
N PRO A 97 1.24 -4.90 -8.64
CA PRO A 97 1.72 -6.27 -8.55
C PRO A 97 3.10 -6.40 -7.90
N HIS A 98 3.92 -5.36 -7.90
CA HIS A 98 5.30 -5.39 -7.37
C HIS A 98 5.43 -4.68 -6.02
N ALA A 99 4.66 -3.62 -5.75
CA ALA A 99 4.77 -2.90 -4.49
C ALA A 99 4.29 -3.72 -3.27
N LEU A 100 4.88 -3.43 -2.10
CA LEU A 100 4.34 -3.87 -0.81
C LEU A 100 3.13 -3.00 -0.45
N VAL A 101 1.92 -3.49 -0.73
CA VAL A 101 0.68 -2.85 -0.28
C VAL A 101 0.42 -3.11 1.21
N ILE A 102 0.31 -2.02 1.99
CA ILE A 102 -0.04 -1.97 3.41
C ILE A 102 -1.42 -1.32 3.54
N ALA A 103 -2.28 -1.84 4.41
CA ALA A 103 -3.60 -1.28 4.68
C ALA A 103 -3.75 -0.81 6.13
N ASP A 104 -4.39 0.33 6.36
CA ASP A 104 -4.65 0.82 7.71
C ASP A 104 -5.78 0.05 8.38
N LEU A 105 -5.62 -0.21 9.67
CA LEU A 105 -6.76 -0.49 10.53
C LEU A 105 -7.35 0.85 10.99
N PRO A 106 -8.61 1.15 10.67
CA PRO A 106 -9.22 2.44 11.00
C PRO A 106 -9.46 2.57 12.52
N PHE A 107 -9.65 3.81 12.97
CA PHE A 107 -9.98 4.10 14.37
C PHE A 107 -11.17 3.26 14.87
N GLY A 108 -11.07 2.78 16.12
CA GLY A 108 -12.06 1.96 16.79
C GLY A 108 -12.02 0.46 16.43
N SER A 109 -11.17 0.06 15.47
CA SER A 109 -11.13 -1.32 14.96
C SER A 109 -10.10 -2.23 15.61
N TYR A 110 -9.25 -1.72 16.52
CA TYR A 110 -8.18 -2.49 17.16
C TYR A 110 -7.89 -2.10 18.62
N GLU A 111 -8.48 -1.01 19.10
CA GLU A 111 -8.17 -0.40 20.39
C GLU A 111 -8.74 -1.18 21.56
N ALA A 112 -9.81 -1.97 21.37
CA ALA A 112 -10.43 -2.73 22.46
C ALA A 112 -9.56 -3.90 22.94
N GLY A 113 -8.63 -4.38 22.12
CA GLY A 113 -7.65 -5.39 22.53
C GLY A 113 -7.17 -6.30 21.40
N PRO A 114 -6.28 -7.25 21.73
CA PRO A 114 -5.59 -8.07 20.73
C PRO A 114 -6.50 -8.93 19.86
N GLN A 115 -7.59 -9.46 20.43
CA GLN A 115 -8.54 -10.30 19.71
C GLN A 115 -9.31 -9.49 18.64
N GLN A 116 -9.72 -8.26 18.98
CA GLN A 116 -10.36 -7.36 18.01
C GLN A 116 -9.39 -7.00 16.90
N ALA A 117 -8.17 -6.59 17.26
CA ALA A 117 -7.13 -6.21 16.31
C ALA A 117 -6.80 -7.36 15.34
N LEU A 118 -6.67 -8.60 15.85
CA LEU A 118 -6.44 -9.78 15.04
C LEU A 118 -7.61 -10.09 14.10
N ALA A 119 -8.86 -9.96 14.59
CA ALA A 119 -10.05 -10.18 13.76
C ALA A 119 -10.12 -9.15 12.61
N THR A 120 -9.92 -7.87 12.91
CA THR A 120 -9.90 -6.79 11.92
C THR A 120 -8.76 -6.97 10.91
N ALA A 121 -7.54 -7.27 11.38
CA ALA A 121 -6.40 -7.52 10.50
C ALA A 121 -6.63 -8.73 9.59
N THR A 122 -7.14 -9.83 10.14
CA THR A 122 -7.48 -11.05 9.38
C THR A 122 -8.49 -10.73 8.29
N ARG A 123 -9.53 -9.97 8.63
CA ARG A 123 -10.57 -9.54 7.69
C ARG A 123 -9.98 -8.68 6.58
N MET A 124 -9.18 -7.67 6.93
CA MET A 124 -8.48 -6.80 5.97
C MET A 124 -7.61 -7.62 5.01
N LEU A 125 -6.75 -8.50 5.52
CA LEU A 125 -5.84 -9.28 4.66
C LEU A 125 -6.60 -10.26 3.75
N LYS A 126 -7.57 -11.00 4.30
CA LYS A 126 -8.32 -12.01 3.53
C LYS A 126 -9.23 -11.39 2.46
N GLU A 127 -9.90 -10.29 2.76
CA GLU A 127 -10.85 -9.68 1.82
C GLU A 127 -10.17 -8.82 0.75
N THR A 128 -8.93 -8.39 0.97
CA THR A 128 -8.27 -7.40 0.10
C THR A 128 -7.03 -7.92 -0.63
N GLY A 129 -6.32 -8.88 -0.05
CA GLY A 129 -5.00 -9.30 -0.53
C GLY A 129 -3.86 -8.35 -0.16
N ALA A 130 -4.07 -7.39 0.75
CA ALA A 130 -2.98 -6.61 1.32
C ALA A 130 -1.91 -7.51 1.93
N HIS A 131 -0.67 -7.02 2.00
CA HIS A 131 0.47 -7.82 2.45
C HIS A 131 0.81 -7.58 3.92
N ALA A 132 0.37 -6.46 4.48
CA ALA A 132 0.54 -6.09 5.88
C ALA A 132 -0.54 -5.09 6.29
N VAL A 133 -0.67 -4.87 7.60
CA VAL A 133 -1.55 -3.85 8.18
C VAL A 133 -0.75 -2.82 8.97
N LYS A 134 -1.20 -1.56 9.00
CA LYS A 134 -0.72 -0.52 9.94
C LYS A 134 -1.75 -0.35 11.06
N LEU A 135 -1.26 -0.22 12.29
CA LEU A 135 -2.03 0.20 13.45
C LEU A 135 -1.33 1.39 14.10
N GLU A 136 -2.10 2.32 14.69
CA GLU A 136 -1.54 3.49 15.38
C GLU A 136 -1.61 3.36 16.90
N GLY A 137 -0.46 3.53 17.53
CA GLY A 137 -0.32 3.58 18.98
C GLY A 137 1.13 3.48 19.41
N GLY A 138 1.40 3.82 20.67
CA GLY A 138 2.68 3.56 21.33
C GLY A 138 2.67 2.23 22.06
N GLU A 139 3.27 2.20 23.26
CA GLU A 139 3.35 1.00 24.10
C GLU A 139 1.97 0.37 24.40
N ARG A 140 0.91 1.19 24.45
CA ARG A 140 -0.47 0.74 24.70
C ARG A 140 -1.03 -0.26 23.66
N VAL A 141 -0.41 -0.40 22.49
CA VAL A 141 -0.83 -1.37 21.46
C VAL A 141 0.14 -2.55 21.30
N ALA A 142 1.10 -2.71 22.23
CA ALA A 142 2.10 -3.77 22.13
C ALA A 142 1.48 -5.18 22.06
N ASP A 143 0.43 -5.44 22.86
CA ASP A 143 -0.24 -6.74 22.88
C ASP A 143 -0.97 -7.04 21.56
N GLN A 144 -1.56 -6.03 20.93
CA GLN A 144 -2.17 -6.12 19.61
C GLN A 144 -1.11 -6.46 18.55
N ILE A 145 0.02 -5.74 18.55
CA ILE A 145 1.14 -5.96 17.63
C ILE A 145 1.69 -7.38 17.78
N ALA A 146 1.93 -7.82 19.02
CA ALA A 146 2.45 -9.15 19.32
C ALA A 146 1.50 -10.24 18.82
N THR A 147 0.20 -10.08 19.07
CA THR A 147 -0.83 -11.06 18.67
C THR A 147 -0.95 -11.16 17.15
N ILE A 148 -0.98 -10.03 16.43
CA ILE A 148 -1.06 -10.04 14.96
C ILE A 148 0.22 -10.63 14.35
N SER A 149 1.39 -10.29 14.90
CA SER A 149 2.67 -10.75 14.36
C SER A 149 2.93 -12.24 14.57
N ALA A 150 2.26 -12.86 15.56
CA ALA A 150 2.42 -14.27 15.90
C ALA A 150 1.41 -15.21 15.20
N ALA A 151 0.40 -14.66 14.52
CA ALA A 151 -0.66 -15.41 13.84
C ALA A 151 -0.22 -15.90 12.45
#